data_AF-A0A150X346-F1
#
_entry.id   AF-A0A150X346-F1
#
_cell.length_a   1.000
_cell.length_b   1.000
_cell.length_c   1.000
_cell.angle_alpha   90.00
_cell.angle_beta   90.00
_cell.angle_gamma   90.00
#
_symmetry.space_group_name_H-M   'P 1'
#
loop_
_entity.id
_entity.type
_entity.pdbx_description
1 polymer ?
#
loop_
_entity_poly.entity_id
_entity_poly.type
_entity_poly.pdbx_seq_one_letter_code
_entity_poly.pdbx_strand_id
1 'polypeptide(L)'
;MLYIKFNIQDSSKYQDFETLYEHMVKVRQPGFKFEDEEGPEFDWDGMTQAEVDKAVAKLSDFLDQAPEERRYIALIPAYVNEFLQSYLQKDNEKLGALGIQEVLSIFNYLEFDFEVDMDKLERINEHSGIVECSTGNYPFGGLERFLITLRAYSLTPTECFDGFNICEIEWTSNFEYNTTELPERTKTYLNRG
;
A
#
# COMPACT_ATOMS: atom_id res chain seq x y z
N MET A 1 -17.02 -5.51 8.41
CA MET A 1 -15.79 -6.21 8.00
C MET A 1 -15.81 -6.37 6.50
N LEU A 2 -14.84 -5.75 5.83
CA LEU A 2 -14.51 -5.91 4.43
C LEU A 2 -13.50 -7.05 4.28
N TYR A 3 -13.42 -7.63 3.08
CA TYR A 3 -12.31 -8.50 2.74
C TYR A 3 -11.94 -8.40 1.27
N ILE A 4 -10.71 -8.77 0.95
CA ILE A 4 -10.21 -8.94 -0.42
C ILE A 4 -9.44 -10.25 -0.48
N LYS A 5 -9.89 -11.16 -1.34
CA LYS A 5 -9.14 -12.37 -1.69
C LYS A 5 -8.32 -12.12 -2.94
N PHE A 6 -7.14 -12.71 -2.98
CA PHE A 6 -6.23 -12.59 -4.10
C PHE A 6 -5.45 -13.88 -4.33
N ASN A 7 -5.03 -14.07 -5.58
CA ASN A 7 -4.10 -15.12 -5.95
C ASN A 7 -2.66 -14.64 -5.75
N ILE A 8 -1.82 -15.54 -5.23
CA ILE A 8 -0.38 -15.34 -5.04
C ILE A 8 0.32 -15.97 -6.23
N GLN A 9 0.88 -15.13 -7.11
CA GLN A 9 1.64 -15.60 -8.28
C GLN A 9 3.11 -15.86 -7.94
N ASP A 10 3.65 -15.05 -7.03
CA ASP A 10 5.05 -15.11 -6.59
C ASP A 10 5.10 -14.97 -5.07
N SER A 11 5.72 -15.95 -4.40
CA SER A 11 5.80 -15.97 -2.94
C SER A 11 6.77 -14.91 -2.41
N SER A 12 7.82 -14.52 -3.14
CA SER A 12 8.71 -13.46 -2.66
C SER A 12 8.01 -12.11 -2.67
N LYS A 13 7.20 -11.84 -3.71
CA LYS A 13 6.42 -10.61 -3.79
C LYS A 13 5.29 -10.54 -2.76
N TYR A 14 4.78 -11.69 -2.32
CA TYR A 14 3.88 -11.74 -1.17
C TYR A 14 4.59 -11.29 0.12
N GLN A 15 5.84 -11.72 0.34
CA GLN A 15 6.65 -11.29 1.49
C GLN A 15 6.96 -9.79 1.44
N ASP A 16 7.24 -9.26 0.25
CA ASP A 16 7.39 -7.82 0.06
C ASP A 16 6.08 -7.08 0.43
N PHE A 17 4.92 -7.63 0.07
CA PHE A 17 3.62 -7.07 0.46
C PHE A 17 3.34 -7.20 1.96
N GLU A 18 3.76 -8.29 2.62
CA GLU A 18 3.66 -8.43 4.08
C GLU A 18 4.38 -7.27 4.78
N THR A 19 5.55 -6.86 4.28
CA THR A 19 6.30 -5.71 4.81
C THR A 19 5.51 -4.41 4.72
N LEU A 20 4.89 -4.14 3.56
CA LEU A 20 4.01 -2.98 3.39
C LEU A 20 2.77 -3.07 4.29
N TYR A 21 2.15 -4.24 4.39
CA TYR A 21 0.97 -4.46 5.23
C TYR A 21 1.27 -4.21 6.71
N GLU A 22 2.40 -4.72 7.21
CA GLU A 22 2.85 -4.48 8.59
C GLU A 22 3.07 -2.99 8.86
N HIS A 23 3.65 -2.26 7.90
CA HIS A 23 3.80 -0.81 8.00
C HIS A 23 2.43 -0.10 8.10
N MET A 24 1.48 -0.48 7.24
CA MET A 24 0.12 0.05 7.28
C MET A 24 -0.57 -0.20 8.63
N VAL A 25 -0.37 -1.38 9.23
CA VAL A 25 -0.87 -1.72 10.58
C VAL A 25 -0.22 -0.82 11.64
N LYS A 26 1.10 -0.64 11.59
CA LYS A 26 1.87 0.16 12.56
C LYS A 26 1.46 1.63 12.57
N VAL A 27 1.36 2.26 11.40
CA VAL A 27 0.97 3.67 11.24
C VAL A 27 -0.38 3.99 11.87
N ARG A 28 -1.29 3.00 11.94
CA ARG A 28 -2.64 3.15 12.51
C ARG A 28 -2.69 2.91 14.02
N GLN A 29 -1.60 2.50 14.67
CA GLN A 29 -1.60 2.25 16.11
C GLN A 29 -1.63 3.57 16.91
N PRO A 30 -2.41 3.64 18.00
CA PRO A 30 -2.43 4.81 18.87
C PRO A 30 -1.03 5.17 19.39
N GLY A 31 -0.61 6.42 19.18
CA GLY A 31 0.69 6.92 19.65
C GLY A 31 1.88 6.49 18.78
N PHE A 32 1.65 5.91 17.61
CA PHE A 32 2.70 5.66 16.63
C PHE A 32 3.42 6.97 16.25
N LYS A 33 4.73 6.86 16.05
CA LYS A 33 5.61 7.93 15.56
C LYS A 33 6.55 7.34 14.53
N PHE A 34 6.84 8.08 13.48
CA PHE A 34 7.80 7.66 12.47
C PHE A 34 9.22 7.80 13.05
N GLU A 35 9.95 6.69 13.12
CA GLU A 35 11.35 6.68 13.56
C GLU A 35 12.25 7.42 12.54
N ASP A 36 11.86 7.44 11.27
CA ASP A 36 12.62 8.04 10.17
C ASP A 36 12.57 9.59 10.15
N GLU A 37 11.86 10.19 11.11
CA GLU A 37 11.92 11.62 11.40
C GLU A 37 13.17 11.99 12.22
N GLU A 38 13.75 11.02 12.94
CA GLU A 38 14.97 11.23 13.70
C GLU A 38 16.17 11.17 12.74
N GLY A 39 16.78 12.33 12.49
CA GLY A 39 17.95 12.45 11.63
C GLY A 39 19.12 11.60 12.10
N PRO A 40 20.09 11.29 11.23
CA PRO A 40 21.25 10.48 11.60
C PRO A 40 21.99 11.08 12.81
N GLU A 41 22.19 10.28 13.85
CA GLU A 41 22.98 10.68 15.02
C GLU A 41 24.48 10.62 14.72
N PHE A 42 25.21 11.66 15.13
CA PHE A 42 26.66 11.77 14.93
C PHE A 42 27.33 12.22 16.25
N ASP A 43 28.38 11.50 16.65
CA ASP A 43 29.27 11.90 17.74
C ASP A 43 30.32 12.89 17.22
N TRP A 44 29.92 14.16 17.14
CA TRP A 44 30.73 15.23 16.54
C TRP A 44 32.07 15.46 17.26
N ASP A 45 32.14 15.19 18.56
CA ASP A 45 33.28 15.55 19.41
C ASP A 45 34.52 14.66 19.16
N GLY A 46 34.32 13.47 18.57
CA GLY A 46 35.37 12.49 18.29
C GLY A 46 35.82 12.41 16.84
N MET A 47 35.18 13.14 15.92
CA MET A 47 35.37 12.97 14.48
C MET A 47 36.59 13.71 13.92
N THR A 48 37.31 13.05 13.02
CA THR A 48 38.28 13.68 12.13
C THR A 48 37.57 14.55 11.08
N GLN A 49 38.27 15.50 10.46
CA GLN A 49 37.68 16.36 9.42
C GLN A 49 37.06 15.55 8.26
N ALA A 50 37.69 14.44 7.86
CA ALA A 50 37.15 13.58 6.80
C ALA A 50 35.86 12.85 7.21
N GLU A 51 35.68 12.58 8.51
CA GLU A 51 34.44 12.00 9.05
C GLU A 51 33.36 13.07 9.20
N VAL A 52 33.72 14.28 9.59
CA VAL A 52 32.82 15.45 9.60
C VAL A 52 32.29 15.72 8.19
N ASP A 53 33.15 15.75 7.17
CA ASP A 53 32.73 16.00 5.79
C ASP A 53 31.73 14.93 5.30
N LYS A 54 31.93 13.67 5.67
CA LYS A 54 30.99 12.57 5.37
C LYS A 54 29.68 12.69 6.16
N ALA A 55 29.75 13.06 7.44
CA ALA A 55 28.57 13.25 8.28
C ALA A 55 27.70 14.39 7.76
N VAL A 56 28.31 15.51 7.37
CA VAL A 56 27.63 16.65 6.75
C VAL A 56 26.99 16.26 5.42
N ALA A 57 27.69 15.53 4.56
CA ALA A 57 27.12 15.04 3.30
C ALA A 57 25.89 14.15 3.56
N LYS A 58 26.01 13.18 4.47
CA LYS A 58 24.90 12.29 4.84
C LYS A 58 23.72 13.05 5.46
N LEU A 59 23.98 14.08 6.26
CA LEU A 59 22.94 14.94 6.83
C LEU A 59 22.25 15.77 5.74
N SER A 60 23.02 16.32 4.79
CA SER A 60 22.48 17.06 3.63
C SER A 60 21.57 16.16 2.81
N ASP A 61 22.05 14.96 2.43
CA ASP A 61 21.27 13.99 1.66
C ASP A 61 19.96 13.60 2.37
N PHE A 62 20.01 13.46 3.71
CA PHE A 62 18.83 13.19 4.53
C PHE A 62 17.83 14.36 4.51
N LEU A 63 18.32 15.60 4.61
CA LEU A 63 17.48 16.81 4.63
C LEU A 63 16.92 17.16 3.25
N ASP A 64 17.58 16.74 2.17
CA ASP A 64 17.15 16.99 0.79
C ASP A 64 15.95 16.11 0.38
N GLN A 65 15.66 15.03 1.10
CA GLN A 65 14.53 14.14 0.86
C GLN A 65 13.42 14.35 1.91
N ALA A 66 12.16 14.34 1.48
CA ALA A 66 11.06 14.35 2.43
C ALA A 66 11.01 13.03 3.23
N PRO A 67 10.58 13.03 4.51
CA PRO A 67 10.46 11.80 5.29
C PRO A 67 9.58 10.73 4.62
N GLU A 68 8.48 11.13 3.97
CA GLU A 68 7.62 10.24 3.19
C GLU A 68 8.34 9.58 1.99
N GLU A 69 9.22 10.30 1.29
CA GLU A 69 10.00 9.75 0.19
C GLU A 69 10.98 8.69 0.68
N ARG A 70 11.64 8.94 1.83
CA ARG A 70 12.54 7.95 2.41
C ARG A 70 11.82 6.66 2.78
N ARG A 71 10.64 6.79 3.42
CA ARG A 71 9.78 5.63 3.75
C ARG A 71 9.34 4.90 2.49
N TYR A 72 8.90 5.63 1.48
CA TYR A 72 8.49 5.06 0.21
C TYR A 72 9.63 4.24 -0.42
N ILE A 73 10.83 4.79 -0.53
CA ILE A 73 12.01 4.12 -1.09
C ILE A 73 12.38 2.86 -0.27
N ALA A 74 12.24 2.91 1.05
CA ALA A 74 12.56 1.79 1.92
C ALA A 74 11.54 0.65 1.86
N LEU A 75 10.25 0.98 1.68
CA LEU A 75 9.14 0.02 1.77
C LEU A 75 8.66 -0.50 0.42
N ILE A 76 8.83 0.27 -0.66
CA ILE A 76 8.26 -0.05 -1.97
C ILE A 76 9.35 -0.57 -2.90
N PRO A 77 9.31 -1.86 -3.29
CA PRO A 77 10.28 -2.41 -4.24
C PRO A 77 10.24 -1.70 -5.59
N ALA A 78 11.39 -1.65 -6.27
CA ALA A 78 11.53 -0.98 -7.56
C ALA A 78 10.50 -1.45 -8.61
N TYR A 79 10.19 -2.75 -8.67
CA TYR A 79 9.21 -3.30 -9.61
C TYR A 79 7.77 -2.83 -9.29
N VAL A 80 7.46 -2.61 -8.02
CA VAL A 80 6.16 -2.07 -7.57
C VAL A 80 6.09 -0.60 -8.00
N ASN A 81 7.15 0.17 -7.73
CA ASN A 81 7.23 1.56 -8.15
C ASN A 81 7.04 1.71 -9.67
N GLU A 82 7.74 0.92 -10.49
CA GLU A 82 7.58 0.95 -11.96
C GLU A 82 6.13 0.66 -12.39
N PHE A 83 5.47 -0.30 -11.75
CA PHE A 83 4.07 -0.62 -12.03
C PHE A 83 3.14 0.54 -11.66
N LEU A 84 3.32 1.15 -10.49
CA LEU A 84 2.50 2.28 -10.02
C LEU A 84 2.72 3.53 -10.87
N GLN A 85 3.97 3.81 -11.30
CA GLN A 85 4.26 4.88 -12.25
C GLN A 85 3.52 4.66 -13.58
N SER A 86 3.51 3.43 -14.09
CA SER A 86 2.81 3.07 -15.32
C SER A 86 1.29 3.21 -15.19
N TYR A 87 0.73 2.88 -14.02
CA TYR A 87 -0.69 3.08 -13.72
C TYR A 87 -1.06 4.57 -13.78
N LEU A 88 -0.32 5.41 -13.06
CA LEU A 88 -0.60 6.85 -12.98
C LEU A 88 -0.35 7.58 -14.31
N GLN A 89 0.57 7.10 -15.14
CA GLN A 89 0.85 7.70 -16.44
C GLN A 89 -0.42 7.82 -17.30
N LYS A 90 -1.27 6.79 -17.34
CA LYS A 90 -2.52 6.79 -18.13
C LYS A 90 -3.48 7.91 -17.72
N ASP A 91 -3.52 8.25 -16.45
CA ASP A 91 -4.40 9.30 -15.92
C ASP A 91 -3.75 10.68 -16.05
N ASN A 92 -2.44 10.77 -15.84
CA ASN A 92 -1.66 11.99 -16.04
C ASN A 92 -1.70 12.48 -17.49
N GLU A 93 -1.70 11.56 -18.46
CA GLU A 93 -1.90 11.87 -19.88
C GLU A 93 -3.24 12.57 -20.16
N LYS A 94 -4.27 12.34 -19.33
CA LYS A 94 -5.59 12.96 -19.46
C LYS A 94 -5.72 14.26 -18.65
N LEU A 95 -5.04 14.35 -17.50
CA LEU A 95 -5.18 15.46 -16.55
C LEU A 95 -4.38 16.72 -16.94
N GLY A 96 -3.37 16.59 -17.81
CA GLY A 96 -2.53 17.71 -18.23
C GLY A 96 -1.67 18.28 -17.10
N ALA A 97 -1.08 19.47 -17.30
CA ALA A 97 -0.06 20.04 -16.41
C ALA A 97 -0.55 20.45 -15.00
N LEU A 98 -1.85 20.41 -14.73
CA LEU A 98 -2.45 20.89 -13.47
C LEU A 98 -2.91 19.75 -12.54
N GLY A 99 -2.75 18.49 -12.94
CA GLY A 99 -3.26 17.33 -12.19
C GLY A 99 -2.34 16.11 -12.26
N ILE A 100 -1.03 16.30 -12.27
CA ILE A 100 -0.07 15.17 -12.25
C ILE A 100 -0.17 14.49 -10.88
N GLN A 101 -0.57 13.22 -10.88
CA GLN A 101 -0.48 12.34 -9.72
C GLN A 101 0.88 11.65 -9.70
N GLU A 102 1.51 11.65 -8.54
CA GLU A 102 2.79 10.98 -8.30
C GLU A 102 2.60 9.72 -7.46
N VAL A 103 3.56 8.78 -7.52
CA VAL A 103 3.49 7.53 -6.74
C VAL A 103 3.37 7.75 -5.24
N LEU A 104 3.93 8.85 -4.73
CA LEU A 104 3.78 9.26 -3.33
C LEU A 104 2.31 9.50 -2.95
N SER A 105 1.45 9.87 -3.89
CA SER A 105 0.01 10.02 -3.61
C SER A 105 -0.67 8.67 -3.32
N ILE A 106 -0.21 7.58 -3.94
CA ILE A 106 -0.68 6.22 -3.63
C ILE A 106 -0.15 5.82 -2.26
N PHE A 107 1.11 6.12 -1.96
CA PHE A 107 1.71 5.79 -0.68
C PHE A 107 1.04 6.54 0.48
N ASN A 108 0.82 7.85 0.35
CA ASN A 108 0.06 8.66 1.30
C ASN A 108 -1.36 8.11 1.48
N TYR A 109 -2.01 7.65 0.40
CA TYR A 109 -3.29 6.98 0.51
C TYR A 109 -3.20 5.70 1.37
N LEU A 110 -2.17 4.88 1.20
CA LEU A 110 -2.00 3.66 2.00
C LEU A 110 -1.68 3.96 3.48
N GLU A 111 -0.92 5.01 3.75
CA GLU A 111 -0.59 5.44 5.11
C GLU A 111 -1.80 6.06 5.83
N PHE A 112 -2.49 7.00 5.18
CA PHE A 112 -3.41 7.92 5.86
C PHE A 112 -4.85 7.89 5.33
N ASP A 113 -5.05 7.86 4.01
CA ASP A 113 -6.40 8.03 3.42
C ASP A 113 -7.20 6.73 3.31
N PHE A 114 -6.54 5.57 3.38
CA PHE A 114 -7.21 4.27 3.44
C PHE A 114 -7.70 4.06 4.86
N GLU A 115 -8.79 4.76 5.20
CA GLU A 115 -9.43 4.83 6.52
C GLU A 115 -10.11 3.50 6.92
N VAL A 116 -9.31 2.45 7.06
CA VAL A 116 -9.71 1.14 7.55
C VAL A 116 -8.75 0.66 8.63
N ASP A 117 -9.29 -0.12 9.56
CA ASP A 117 -8.51 -0.94 10.48
C ASP A 117 -8.07 -2.20 9.74
N MET A 118 -6.75 -2.43 9.69
CA MET A 118 -6.16 -3.61 9.06
C MET A 118 -6.26 -4.79 10.04
N ASP A 119 -7.32 -5.59 9.90
CA ASP A 119 -7.65 -6.64 10.86
C ASP A 119 -6.78 -7.88 10.69
N LYS A 120 -6.59 -8.32 9.45
CA LYS A 120 -5.86 -9.56 9.14
C LYS A 120 -5.25 -9.58 7.74
N LEU A 121 -4.03 -10.09 7.63
CA LEU A 121 -3.47 -10.62 6.39
C LEU A 121 -3.21 -12.10 6.61
N GLU A 122 -3.78 -12.95 5.76
CA GLU A 122 -3.65 -14.39 5.91
C GLU A 122 -3.38 -15.06 4.56
N ARG A 123 -2.41 -15.97 4.56
CA ARG A 123 -2.21 -16.92 3.48
C ARG A 123 -3.14 -18.11 3.66
N ILE A 124 -4.15 -18.23 2.79
CA ILE A 124 -5.11 -19.35 2.81
C ILE A 124 -4.42 -20.64 2.36
N ASN A 125 -3.58 -20.56 1.32
CA ASN A 125 -2.75 -21.65 0.83
C ASN A 125 -1.57 -21.09 0.00
N GLU A 126 -0.81 -21.97 -0.66
CA GLU A 126 0.35 -21.58 -1.47
C GLU A 126 0.02 -20.58 -2.59
N HIS A 127 -1.22 -20.58 -3.08
CA HIS A 127 -1.65 -19.80 -4.25
C HIS A 127 -2.68 -18.72 -3.95
N SER A 128 -3.10 -18.55 -2.70
CA SER A 128 -4.13 -17.56 -2.37
C SER A 128 -3.99 -17.00 -0.96
N GLY A 129 -4.40 -15.74 -0.82
CA GLY A 129 -4.44 -15.02 0.44
C GLY A 129 -5.69 -14.16 0.56
N ILE A 130 -5.88 -13.61 1.75
CA ILE A 130 -6.96 -12.70 2.08
C ILE A 130 -6.44 -11.57 2.96
N VAL A 131 -6.92 -10.35 2.67
CA VAL A 131 -6.85 -9.21 3.59
C VAL A 131 -8.26 -8.98 4.13
N GLU A 132 -8.38 -8.86 5.44
CA GLU A 132 -9.58 -8.44 6.14
C GLU A 132 -9.34 -7.07 6.76
N CYS A 133 -10.32 -6.18 6.64
CA CYS A 133 -10.27 -4.85 7.23
C CYS A 133 -11.65 -4.36 7.68
N SER A 134 -11.67 -3.39 8.58
CA SER A 134 -12.90 -2.86 9.17
C SER A 134 -12.98 -1.35 9.00
N THR A 135 -14.18 -0.84 8.69
CA THR A 135 -14.39 0.57 8.28
C THR A 135 -14.95 1.45 9.40
N GLY A 136 -14.93 0.97 10.65
CA GLY A 136 -15.46 1.72 11.79
C GLY A 136 -16.94 2.15 11.67
N ASN A 137 -17.73 1.52 10.78
CA ASN A 137 -19.11 1.86 10.40
C ASN A 137 -19.30 3.07 9.46
N TYR A 138 -18.27 3.50 8.71
CA TYR A 138 -18.41 4.52 7.67
C TYR A 138 -18.55 3.91 6.26
N PRO A 139 -19.28 4.56 5.33
CA PRO A 139 -19.29 4.17 3.92
C PRO A 139 -17.87 4.21 3.37
N PHE A 140 -17.39 3.07 2.90
CA PHE A 140 -16.02 2.93 2.44
C PHE A 140 -15.93 3.15 0.93
N GLY A 141 -15.07 4.08 0.52
CA GLY A 141 -14.67 4.31 -0.87
C GLY A 141 -13.16 4.20 -0.99
N GLY A 142 -12.65 4.00 -2.21
CA GLY A 142 -11.20 4.00 -2.48
C GLY A 142 -10.54 2.63 -2.62
N LEU A 143 -11.30 1.52 -2.53
CA LEU A 143 -10.77 0.15 -2.66
C LEU A 143 -9.87 -0.04 -3.89
N GLU A 144 -10.19 0.65 -4.99
CA GLU A 144 -9.46 0.59 -6.26
C GLU A 144 -7.95 0.79 -6.11
N ARG A 145 -7.49 1.83 -5.38
CA ARG A 145 -6.06 2.09 -5.20
C ARG A 145 -5.36 0.96 -4.44
N PHE A 146 -6.07 0.35 -3.50
CA PHE A 146 -5.57 -0.82 -2.79
C PHE A 146 -5.54 -2.08 -3.67
N LEU A 147 -6.54 -2.29 -4.53
CA LEU A 147 -6.53 -3.38 -5.52
C LEU A 147 -5.39 -3.24 -6.54
N ILE A 148 -5.13 -2.02 -7.00
CA ILE A 148 -3.99 -1.71 -7.87
C ILE A 148 -2.67 -1.95 -7.14
N THR A 149 -2.58 -1.60 -5.85
CA THR A 149 -1.41 -1.89 -5.02
C THR A 149 -1.17 -3.40 -4.95
N LEU A 150 -2.19 -4.21 -4.65
CA LEU A 150 -2.07 -5.67 -4.67
C LEU A 150 -1.54 -6.18 -6.02
N ARG A 151 -2.08 -5.67 -7.14
CA ARG A 151 -1.61 -6.03 -8.49
C ARG A 151 -0.15 -5.67 -8.73
N ALA A 152 0.31 -4.54 -8.21
CA ALA A 152 1.71 -4.14 -8.30
C ALA A 152 2.65 -5.15 -7.63
N TYR A 153 2.20 -5.77 -6.52
CA TYR A 153 2.89 -6.89 -5.85
C TYR A 153 2.66 -8.25 -6.52
N SER A 154 2.07 -8.30 -7.73
CA SER A 154 1.68 -9.55 -8.40
C SER A 154 0.72 -10.42 -7.57
N LEU A 155 0.00 -9.80 -6.63
CA LEU A 155 -1.14 -10.38 -5.95
C LEU A 155 -2.36 -10.01 -6.77
N THR A 156 -3.09 -10.99 -7.30
CA THR A 156 -4.21 -10.70 -8.20
C THR A 156 -5.52 -10.79 -7.44
N PRO A 157 -6.20 -9.66 -7.11
CA PRO A 157 -7.51 -9.71 -6.47
C PRO A 157 -8.51 -10.48 -7.32
N THR A 158 -9.28 -11.37 -6.72
CA THR A 158 -10.29 -12.18 -7.39
C THR A 158 -11.68 -11.99 -6.82
N GLU A 159 -11.78 -11.53 -5.58
CA GLU A 159 -13.04 -11.35 -4.90
C GLU A 159 -12.88 -10.30 -3.80
N CYS A 160 -13.88 -9.47 -3.59
CA CYS A 160 -13.97 -8.63 -2.39
C CYS A 160 -15.37 -8.65 -1.81
N PHE A 161 -15.48 -8.33 -0.52
CA PHE A 161 -16.72 -7.84 0.07
C PHE A 161 -16.53 -6.36 0.35
N ASP A 162 -17.27 -5.51 -0.37
CA ASP A 162 -17.14 -4.05 -0.35
C ASP A 162 -17.92 -3.37 0.78
N GLY A 163 -18.54 -4.17 1.66
CA GLY A 163 -19.39 -3.71 2.76
C GLY A 163 -20.89 -3.91 2.47
N PHE A 164 -21.25 -4.12 1.20
CA PHE A 164 -22.62 -4.36 0.76
C PHE A 164 -22.74 -5.68 0.00
N ASN A 165 -21.85 -5.91 -0.97
CA ASN A 165 -21.88 -7.02 -1.90
C ASN A 165 -20.57 -7.79 -1.90
N ILE A 166 -20.67 -9.11 -2.03
CA ILE A 166 -19.54 -9.91 -2.51
C ILE A 166 -19.46 -9.72 -4.01
N CYS A 167 -18.31 -9.27 -4.49
CA CYS A 167 -18.03 -9.00 -5.88
C CYS A 167 -16.88 -9.90 -6.35
N GLU A 168 -17.09 -10.62 -7.46
CA GLU A 168 -16.02 -11.27 -8.21
C GLU A 168 -15.28 -10.22 -9.04
N ILE A 169 -13.95 -10.31 -9.10
CA ILE A 169 -13.08 -9.36 -9.79
C ILE A 169 -12.43 -10.06 -10.98
N GLU A 170 -12.74 -9.58 -12.18
CA GLU A 170 -12.17 -10.09 -13.43
C GLU A 170 -11.28 -9.04 -14.08
N TRP A 171 -9.96 -9.25 -14.03
CA TRP A 171 -8.99 -8.34 -14.63
C TRP A 171 -8.99 -8.45 -16.15
N THR A 172 -9.26 -7.34 -16.83
CA THR A 172 -9.18 -7.24 -18.29
C THR A 172 -7.82 -6.74 -18.76
N SER A 173 -7.06 -6.07 -17.88
CA SER A 173 -5.69 -5.66 -18.11
C SER A 173 -4.88 -5.60 -16.80
N ASN A 174 -3.70 -4.98 -16.83
CA ASN A 174 -2.92 -4.73 -15.62
C ASN A 174 -3.61 -3.71 -14.69
N PHE A 175 -4.42 -2.81 -15.24
CA PHE A 175 -4.95 -1.64 -14.52
C PHE A 175 -6.48 -1.57 -14.53
N GLU A 176 -7.15 -2.45 -15.26
CA GLU A 176 -8.60 -2.43 -15.45
C GLU A 176 -9.18 -3.80 -15.12
N TYR A 177 -10.35 -3.78 -14.48
CA TYR A 177 -11.10 -4.96 -14.09
C TYR A 177 -12.60 -4.66 -14.12
N ASN A 178 -13.38 -5.72 -14.28
CA ASN A 178 -14.83 -5.68 -14.09
C ASN A 178 -15.17 -6.34 -12.75
N THR A 179 -16.28 -5.90 -12.16
CA THR A 179 -16.84 -6.53 -10.95
C THR A 179 -18.20 -7.13 -11.25
N THR A 180 -18.41 -8.37 -10.81
CA THR A 180 -19.71 -9.03 -10.88
C THR A 180 -20.21 -9.32 -9.46
N GLU A 181 -21.35 -8.75 -9.09
CA GLU A 181 -21.97 -9.02 -7.78
C GLU A 181 -22.44 -10.48 -7.69
N LEU A 182 -22.32 -11.08 -6.50
CA LEU A 182 -22.72 -12.46 -6.21
C LEU A 182 -23.83 -12.50 -5.13
N PRO A 183 -25.09 -12.14 -5.45
CA PRO A 183 -26.15 -11.91 -4.45
C PRO A 183 -26.43 -13.08 -3.51
N GLU A 184 -26.42 -14.32 -4.02
CA GLU A 184 -26.68 -15.51 -3.18
C GLU A 184 -25.53 -15.78 -2.19
N ARG A 185 -24.29 -15.48 -2.59
CA ARG A 185 -23.14 -15.56 -1.68
C ARG A 185 -23.18 -14.42 -0.67
N THR A 186 -23.52 -13.20 -1.10
CA THR A 186 -23.71 -12.05 -0.21
C THR A 186 -24.75 -12.36 0.88
N LYS A 187 -25.94 -12.86 0.50
CA LYS A 187 -26.97 -13.28 1.46
C LYS A 187 -26.45 -14.31 2.45
N THR A 188 -25.75 -15.32 1.95
CA THR A 188 -25.18 -16.39 2.79
C THR A 188 -24.14 -15.83 3.77
N TYR A 189 -23.31 -14.89 3.33
CA TYR A 189 -22.29 -14.25 4.15
C TYR A 189 -22.89 -13.36 5.23
N LEU A 190 -23.84 -12.49 4.87
CA LEU A 190 -24.52 -11.59 5.81
C LEU A 190 -25.33 -12.33 6.87
N ASN A 191 -25.88 -13.51 6.54
CA ASN A 191 -26.61 -14.34 7.51
C ASN A 191 -25.70 -15.13 8.47
N ARG A 192 -24.38 -15.11 8.30
CA ARG A 192 -23.41 -15.77 9.18
C ARG A 192 -22.87 -14.84 10.29
N GLY A 193 -23.00 -13.53 10.12
CA GLY A 193 -22.68 -12.52 11.14
C GLY A 193 -23.85 -12.28 12.07
#